data_AF-A0AAW0JF91-F1
#
_entry.id   AF-A0AAW0JF91-F1
#
_cell.length_a   1.000
_cell.length_b   1.000
_cell.length_c   1.000
_cell.angle_alpha   90.00
_cell.angle_beta   90.00
_cell.angle_gamma   90.00
#
_symmetry.space_group_name_H-M   'P 1'
#
loop_
_entity.id
_entity.type
_entity.pdbx_description
1 polymer ?
#
loop_
_entity_poly.entity_id
_entity_poly.type
_entity_poly.pdbx_seq_one_letter_code
_entity_poly.pdbx_strand_id
1 'polypeptide(L)'
;MKLVSLILLFFAFMLGTTAEQCGTQAGGAVCPNGQCCSQFGWCGNTNDYCGNGCQSQCSSTTPSPTTPSSGSDVSSLISTSLFDQMLKHRNDQGSAAQSFNGFGTTGDVTPRKRELAAFLAQTSHETTRGWASAPDGPYAWGYCFITENDKQTYCTPIDWPCASGK
;
A
#
# COMPACT_ATOMS: atom_id res chain seq x y z
N MET A 1 -15.29 21.89 -47.44
CA MET A 1 -14.16 21.02 -47.03
C MET A 1 -13.76 21.25 -45.56
N LYS A 2 -13.56 22.50 -45.09
CA LYS A 2 -13.19 22.78 -43.68
C LYS A 2 -14.25 22.39 -42.62
N LEU A 3 -15.55 22.51 -42.93
CA LEU A 3 -16.64 22.15 -42.01
C LEU A 3 -16.79 20.62 -41.82
N VAL A 4 -16.53 19.84 -42.88
CA VAL A 4 -16.59 18.37 -42.84
C VAL A 4 -15.42 17.79 -42.05
N SER A 5 -14.23 18.38 -42.14
CA SER A 5 -13.08 18.02 -41.31
C SER A 5 -13.30 18.31 -39.82
N LEU A 6 -14.01 19.40 -39.46
CA LEU A 6 -14.34 19.73 -38.07
C LEU A 6 -15.36 18.74 -37.45
N ILE A 7 -16.33 18.26 -38.24
CA ILE A 7 -17.31 17.26 -37.80
C ILE A 7 -16.65 15.89 -37.59
N LEU A 8 -15.70 15.51 -38.45
CA LEU A 8 -14.94 14.25 -38.31
C LEU A 8 -14.00 14.26 -37.08
N LEU A 9 -13.42 15.41 -36.74
CA LEU A 9 -12.59 15.59 -35.53
C LEU A 9 -13.42 15.49 -34.23
N PHE A 10 -14.68 15.92 -34.25
CA PHE A 10 -15.59 15.78 -33.10
C PHE A 10 -16.08 14.34 -32.91
N PHE A 11 -16.34 13.60 -33.99
CA PHE A 11 -16.73 12.18 -33.91
C PHE A 11 -15.58 11.27 -33.46
N ALA A 12 -14.33 11.62 -33.77
CA ALA A 12 -13.15 10.89 -33.31
C ALA A 12 -12.91 11.00 -31.78
N PHE A 13 -13.46 12.03 -31.12
CA PHE A 13 -13.36 12.20 -29.66
C PHE A 13 -14.33 11.29 -28.88
N MET A 14 -15.27 10.64 -29.56
CA MET A 14 -16.25 9.70 -28.98
C MET A 14 -15.84 8.23 -29.12
N LEU A 15 -14.60 7.94 -29.54
CA LEU A 15 -14.04 6.59 -29.51
C LEU A 15 -13.65 6.28 -28.06
N GLY A 16 -14.63 5.66 -27.39
CA GLY A 16 -14.74 5.49 -25.95
C GLY A 16 -13.53 4.88 -25.27
N THR A 17 -13.11 5.54 -24.20
CA THR A 17 -12.71 4.82 -23.00
C THR A 17 -13.95 4.08 -22.49
N THR A 18 -14.00 2.76 -22.59
CA THR A 18 -15.04 1.96 -21.96
C THR A 18 -14.84 2.04 -20.45
N ALA A 19 -15.49 3.01 -19.81
CA ALA A 19 -15.66 2.93 -18.37
C ALA A 19 -16.66 1.80 -18.10
N GLU A 20 -16.28 0.86 -17.24
CA GLU A 20 -17.14 -0.27 -16.88
C GLU A 20 -18.28 0.25 -15.99
N GLN A 21 -19.54 -0.05 -16.35
CA GLN A 21 -20.71 0.33 -15.58
C GLN A 21 -21.01 -0.69 -14.47
N CYS A 22 -21.49 -0.21 -13.33
CA CYS A 22 -21.75 -1.02 -12.15
C CYS A 22 -22.96 -0.50 -11.36
N GLY A 23 -23.33 -1.23 -10.30
CA GLY A 23 -24.34 -0.79 -9.35
C GLY A 23 -25.75 -0.84 -9.92
N THR A 24 -26.65 -0.06 -9.32
CA THR A 24 -28.08 -0.03 -9.67
C THR A 24 -28.33 0.37 -11.13
N GLN A 25 -27.43 1.16 -11.72
CA GLN A 25 -27.48 1.59 -13.11
C GLN A 25 -27.15 0.46 -14.09
N ALA A 26 -26.49 -0.61 -13.62
CA ALA A 26 -26.08 -1.77 -14.40
C ALA A 26 -26.66 -3.07 -13.84
N GLY A 27 -27.88 -3.03 -13.29
CA GLY A 27 -28.57 -4.24 -12.81
C GLY A 27 -27.90 -4.92 -11.61
N GLY A 28 -27.12 -4.17 -10.82
CA GLY A 28 -26.38 -4.69 -9.68
C GLY A 28 -25.00 -5.26 -10.03
N ALA A 29 -24.50 -5.03 -11.25
CA ALA A 29 -23.16 -5.47 -11.64
C ALA A 29 -22.07 -4.94 -10.70
N VAL A 30 -21.10 -5.79 -10.37
CA VAL A 30 -19.90 -5.41 -9.61
C VAL A 30 -18.76 -5.12 -10.56
N CYS A 31 -17.84 -4.25 -10.15
CA CYS A 31 -16.69 -3.91 -10.97
C CYS A 31 -15.67 -5.05 -11.00
N PRO A 32 -15.01 -5.27 -12.15
CA PRO A 32 -13.91 -6.23 -12.24
C PRO A 32 -12.71 -5.78 -11.40
N ASN A 33 -11.80 -6.71 -11.10
CA ASN A 33 -10.55 -6.44 -10.34
C ASN A 33 -10.76 -5.79 -8.98
N GLY A 34 -11.92 -6.02 -8.36
CA GLY A 34 -12.23 -5.51 -7.04
C GLY A 34 -12.56 -4.02 -6.98
N GLN A 35 -12.64 -3.27 -8.09
CA GLN A 35 -12.74 -1.80 -8.05
C GLN A 35 -14.03 -1.28 -7.38
N CYS A 36 -14.01 -0.07 -6.81
CA CYS A 36 -15.20 0.52 -6.21
C CYS A 36 -16.23 0.92 -7.29
N CYS A 37 -17.50 0.71 -6.96
CA CYS A 37 -18.61 1.24 -7.76
C CYS A 37 -19.09 2.57 -7.19
N SER A 38 -18.87 3.67 -7.92
CA SER A 38 -19.31 5.01 -7.51
C SER A 38 -20.83 5.12 -7.37
N GLN A 39 -21.30 6.19 -6.71
CA GLN A 39 -22.73 6.52 -6.64
C GLN A 39 -23.39 6.68 -8.02
N PHE A 40 -22.59 6.96 -9.06
CA PHE A 40 -23.06 7.18 -10.42
C PHE A 40 -23.00 5.92 -11.30
N GLY A 41 -22.60 4.77 -10.75
CA GLY A 41 -22.61 3.49 -11.46
C GLY A 41 -21.41 3.29 -12.37
N TRP A 42 -20.25 3.79 -11.97
CA TRP A 42 -18.98 3.62 -12.68
C TRP A 42 -17.92 3.00 -11.80
N CYS A 43 -17.05 2.21 -12.41
CA CYS A 43 -15.93 1.55 -11.74
C CYS A 43 -14.69 2.42 -11.65
N GLY A 44 -14.06 2.42 -10.47
CA GLY A 44 -12.79 3.11 -10.24
C GLY A 44 -12.29 2.95 -8.81
N ASN A 45 -11.09 3.45 -8.54
CA ASN A 45 -10.37 3.21 -7.28
C ASN A 45 -9.99 4.51 -6.55
N THR A 46 -10.51 5.66 -6.97
CA THR A 46 -10.30 6.94 -6.28
C THR A 46 -11.41 7.20 -5.26
N ASN A 47 -11.24 8.20 -4.40
CA ASN A 47 -12.25 8.57 -3.41
C ASN A 47 -13.61 8.97 -4.05
N ASP A 48 -13.63 9.43 -5.30
CA ASP A 48 -14.88 9.72 -6.02
C ASP A 48 -15.71 8.47 -6.31
N TYR A 49 -15.06 7.30 -6.31
CA TYR A 49 -15.67 5.99 -6.56
C TYR A 49 -15.88 5.20 -5.27
N CYS A 50 -14.91 5.26 -4.34
CA CYS A 50 -14.91 4.51 -3.09
C CYS A 50 -15.51 5.27 -1.90
N GLY A 51 -15.70 6.58 -2.03
CA GLY A 51 -16.14 7.46 -0.94
C GLY A 51 -17.64 7.42 -0.70
N ASN A 52 -18.18 8.54 -0.21
CA ASN A 52 -19.59 8.64 0.15
C ASN A 52 -20.51 8.36 -1.05
N GLY A 53 -21.48 7.46 -0.87
CA GLY A 53 -22.40 7.03 -1.92
C GLY A 53 -21.89 5.87 -2.79
N CYS A 54 -20.72 5.30 -2.51
CA CYS A 54 -20.28 4.08 -3.16
C CYS A 54 -21.31 2.94 -3.00
N GLN A 55 -21.59 2.24 -4.11
CA GLN A 55 -22.64 1.21 -4.20
C GLN A 55 -22.12 -0.20 -3.92
N SER A 56 -20.87 -0.53 -4.28
CA SER A 56 -20.26 -1.85 -4.07
C SER A 56 -18.75 -1.80 -4.10
N GLN A 57 -18.09 -2.76 -3.44
CA GLN A 57 -16.61 -2.88 -3.36
C GLN A 57 -15.92 -1.61 -2.81
N CYS A 58 -16.60 -0.88 -1.93
CA CYS A 58 -16.17 0.42 -1.39
C CYS A 58 -14.92 0.36 -0.51
N SER A 59 -14.56 -0.85 -0.07
CA SER A 59 -13.37 -1.12 0.73
C SER A 59 -12.23 -1.75 -0.09
N SER A 60 -12.24 -1.59 -1.41
CA SER A 60 -11.34 -2.36 -2.28
C SER A 60 -9.87 -2.11 -2.03
N THR A 61 -9.20 -3.20 -1.67
CA THR A 61 -7.81 -3.32 -1.24
C THR A 61 -6.83 -3.49 -2.41
N THR A 62 -7.13 -2.97 -3.61
CA THR A 62 -6.22 -3.05 -4.77
C THR A 62 -5.71 -1.66 -5.17
N PRO A 63 -4.38 -1.44 -5.22
CA PRO A 63 -3.78 -0.11 -5.31
C PRO A 63 -3.95 0.48 -6.72
N SER A 64 -4.60 1.64 -6.81
CA SER A 64 -4.57 2.47 -8.03
C SER A 64 -3.39 3.43 -8.01
N PRO A 65 -2.69 3.62 -9.14
CA PRO A 65 -1.73 4.71 -9.29
C PRO A 65 -2.52 6.03 -9.32
N THR A 66 -2.54 6.75 -8.20
CA THR A 66 -3.14 8.10 -8.18
C THR A 66 -2.21 9.10 -7.51
N THR A 67 -2.01 10.18 -8.27
CA THR A 67 -1.42 11.49 -7.98
C THR A 67 -1.82 12.02 -6.59
N PRO A 68 -0.93 12.73 -5.87
CA PRO A 68 -0.98 12.87 -4.42
C PRO A 68 -2.00 13.91 -3.96
N SER A 69 -2.89 13.54 -3.05
CA SER A 69 -3.59 14.50 -2.19
C SER A 69 -3.86 13.89 -0.81
N SER A 70 -3.53 14.67 0.22
CA SER A 70 -3.45 14.37 1.67
C SER A 70 -2.62 13.14 2.05
N GLY A 71 -1.30 13.33 2.07
CA GLY A 71 -0.32 12.37 2.60
C GLY A 71 -0.40 12.20 4.10
N SER A 72 -1.50 11.66 4.64
CA SER A 72 -1.66 11.44 6.08
C SER A 72 -1.38 9.99 6.50
N ASP A 73 -1.15 9.08 5.56
CA ASP A 73 -0.87 7.68 5.85
C ASP A 73 0.50 7.25 5.30
N VAL A 74 1.15 6.32 5.98
CA VAL A 74 2.43 5.71 5.60
C VAL A 74 2.35 5.09 4.21
N SER A 75 1.20 4.49 3.87
CA SER A 75 0.93 3.89 2.55
C SER A 75 1.10 4.87 1.36
N SER A 76 0.97 6.18 1.60
CA SER A 76 1.21 7.22 0.58
C SER A 76 2.70 7.50 0.31
N LEU A 77 3.58 7.08 1.22
CA LEU A 77 5.04 7.30 1.11
C LEU A 77 5.79 6.06 0.64
N ILE A 78 5.28 4.89 1.02
CA ILE A 78 5.84 3.60 0.68
C ILE A 78 4.73 2.73 0.09
N SER A 79 4.73 2.59 -1.23
CA SER A 79 3.81 1.66 -1.90
C SER A 79 4.16 0.23 -1.53
N THR A 80 3.20 -0.67 -1.64
CA THR A 80 3.43 -2.12 -1.50
C THR A 80 4.57 -2.59 -2.41
N SER A 81 4.61 -2.10 -3.65
CA SER A 81 5.69 -2.43 -4.60
C SER A 81 7.07 -1.95 -4.15
N LEU A 82 7.16 -0.76 -3.53
CA LEU A 82 8.42 -0.25 -3.00
C LEU A 82 8.82 -1.03 -1.75
N PHE A 83 7.87 -1.36 -0.88
CA PHE A 83 8.11 -2.22 0.28
C PHE A 83 8.59 -3.61 -0.14
N ASP A 84 7.96 -4.21 -1.14
CA ASP A 84 8.37 -5.50 -1.72
C ASP A 84 9.74 -5.43 -2.38
N GLN A 85 10.07 -4.32 -3.04
CA GLN A 85 11.39 -4.12 -3.62
C GLN A 85 12.47 -3.98 -2.55
N MET A 86 12.18 -3.27 -1.47
CA MET A 86 13.13 -3.07 -0.36
C MET A 86 13.34 -4.35 0.44
N LEU A 87 12.29 -5.15 0.65
CA LEU A 87 12.31 -6.37 1.45
C LEU A 87 12.04 -7.61 0.60
N LYS A 88 12.84 -7.78 -0.45
CA LYS A 88 12.63 -8.76 -1.53
C LYS A 88 12.62 -10.22 -1.06
N HIS A 89 13.40 -10.55 -0.03
CA HIS A 89 13.60 -11.92 0.45
C HIS A 89 12.99 -12.19 1.83
N ARG A 90 12.01 -11.39 2.27
CA ARG A 90 11.31 -11.58 3.56
C ARG A 90 10.26 -12.70 3.51
N ASN A 91 9.87 -13.20 4.68
CA ASN A 91 9.01 -14.39 4.78
C ASN A 91 7.52 -14.17 5.11
N ASP A 92 6.98 -12.94 5.24
CA ASP A 92 5.53 -12.69 5.40
C ASP A 92 5.17 -11.18 5.32
N GLN A 93 3.88 -10.84 5.35
CA GLN A 93 3.34 -9.47 5.41
C GLN A 93 2.73 -9.17 6.81
N GLY A 94 2.96 -7.99 7.36
CA GLY A 94 2.33 -7.54 8.61
C GLY A 94 1.98 -6.04 8.58
N SER A 95 0.84 -5.66 9.17
CA SER A 95 0.40 -4.26 9.28
C SER A 95 0.33 -3.81 10.74
N ALA A 96 1.19 -2.88 11.13
CA ALA A 96 1.18 -2.26 12.47
C ALA A 96 1.22 -0.73 12.44
N ALA A 97 1.55 -0.13 11.29
CA ALA A 97 1.80 1.31 11.18
C ALA A 97 0.60 2.18 11.60
N GLN A 98 -0.63 1.72 11.37
CA GLN A 98 -1.86 2.45 11.70
C GLN A 98 -2.09 2.60 13.23
N SER A 99 -1.40 1.81 14.04
CA SER A 99 -1.52 1.89 15.51
C SER A 99 -0.62 2.95 16.15
N PHE A 100 0.30 3.55 15.38
CA PHE A 100 1.31 4.48 15.90
C PHE A 100 1.16 5.86 15.27
N ASN A 101 0.34 6.70 15.92
CA ASN A 101 0.20 8.10 15.53
C ASN A 101 1.57 8.81 15.54
N GLY A 102 1.89 9.50 14.45
CA GLY A 102 3.16 10.21 14.27
C GLY A 102 4.21 9.44 13.46
N PHE A 103 4.11 8.10 13.42
CA PHE A 103 5.03 7.28 12.63
C PHE A 103 4.83 7.50 11.13
N GLY A 104 5.86 7.96 10.42
CA GLY A 104 5.83 8.23 8.98
C GLY A 104 4.81 9.29 8.57
N THR A 105 4.32 10.08 9.52
CA THR A 105 3.25 11.08 9.35
C THR A 105 3.63 12.46 9.91
N THR A 106 4.81 12.59 10.53
CA THR A 106 5.29 13.83 11.15
C THR A 106 6.19 14.64 10.23
N GLY A 107 5.87 15.92 10.01
CA GLY A 107 6.69 16.85 9.23
C GLY A 107 6.57 16.66 7.72
N ASP A 108 7.51 17.23 6.97
CA ASP A 108 7.51 17.19 5.51
C ASP A 108 7.81 15.78 4.96
N VAL A 109 7.52 15.58 3.66
CA VAL A 109 7.70 14.27 2.98
C VAL A 109 9.12 13.71 3.09
N THR A 110 10.14 14.56 3.15
CA THR A 110 11.54 14.12 3.23
C THR A 110 11.88 13.52 4.60
N PRO A 111 11.64 14.20 5.73
CA PRO A 111 11.72 13.59 7.07
C PRO A 111 10.94 12.29 7.20
N ARG A 112 9.72 12.22 6.66
CA ARG A 112 8.88 11.02 6.77
C ARG A 112 9.43 9.83 5.97
N LYS A 113 9.92 10.06 4.75
CA LYS A 113 10.64 9.03 3.99
C LYS A 113 11.91 8.58 4.70
N ARG A 114 12.64 9.52 5.32
CA ARG A 114 13.84 9.22 6.10
C ARG A 114 13.52 8.40 7.36
N GLU A 115 12.44 8.71 8.04
CA GLU A 115 11.95 7.94 9.20
C GLU A 115 11.65 6.50 8.80
N LEU A 116 10.89 6.30 7.72
CA LEU A 116 10.59 4.96 7.20
C LEU A 116 11.86 4.22 6.78
N ALA A 117 12.77 4.87 6.06
CA ALA A 117 14.03 4.27 5.65
C ALA A 117 14.89 3.87 6.86
N ALA A 118 14.99 4.72 7.89
CA ALA A 118 15.73 4.43 9.10
C ALA A 118 15.09 3.27 9.89
N PHE A 119 13.78 3.29 10.07
CA PHE A 119 13.05 2.21 10.75
C PHE A 119 13.26 0.87 10.04
N LEU A 120 13.05 0.82 8.72
CA LEU A 120 13.21 -0.39 7.92
C LEU A 120 14.67 -0.87 7.89
N ALA A 121 15.65 0.04 7.85
CA ALA A 121 17.07 -0.32 7.88
C ALA A 121 17.46 -0.96 9.21
N GLN A 122 17.04 -0.37 10.34
CA GLN A 122 17.37 -0.88 11.66
C GLN A 122 16.75 -2.25 11.90
N THR A 123 15.46 -2.39 11.66
CA THR A 123 14.74 -3.66 11.82
C THR A 123 15.20 -4.72 10.82
N SER A 124 15.60 -4.34 9.60
CA SER A 124 16.25 -5.25 8.65
C SER A 124 17.57 -5.78 9.17
N HIS A 125 18.39 -4.94 9.84
CA HIS A 125 19.64 -5.36 10.45
C HIS A 125 19.43 -6.41 11.54
N GLU A 126 18.49 -6.18 12.46
CA GLU A 126 18.18 -7.10 13.55
C GLU A 126 17.70 -8.48 13.08
N THR A 127 17.13 -8.54 11.88
CA THR A 127 16.48 -9.74 11.33
C THR A 127 17.15 -10.25 10.06
N THR A 128 18.36 -9.76 9.76
CA THR A 128 19.02 -10.04 8.49
C THR A 128 19.54 -11.47 8.42
N ARG A 129 19.49 -12.03 7.22
CA ARG A 129 20.30 -13.20 6.84
C ARG A 129 21.26 -12.89 5.70
N GLY A 130 21.53 -11.61 5.44
CA GLY A 130 22.43 -11.20 4.37
C GLY A 130 23.89 -11.60 4.64
N TRP A 131 24.61 -11.97 3.57
CA TRP A 131 26.06 -12.20 3.59
C TRP A 131 26.70 -11.53 2.38
N ALA A 132 28.04 -11.47 2.35
CA ALA A 132 28.79 -10.68 1.37
C ALA A 132 28.45 -11.00 -0.11
N SER A 133 28.08 -12.25 -0.42
CA SER A 133 27.74 -12.72 -1.77
C SER A 133 26.27 -13.13 -1.91
N ALA A 134 25.38 -12.62 -1.05
CA ALA A 134 23.97 -12.94 -1.13
C ALA A 134 23.37 -12.48 -2.48
N PRO A 135 22.42 -13.24 -3.07
CA PRO A 135 21.66 -12.78 -4.22
C PRO A 135 21.03 -11.40 -3.95
N ASP A 136 21.15 -10.46 -4.90
CA ASP A 136 20.72 -9.07 -4.75
C ASP A 136 21.44 -8.25 -3.64
N GLY A 137 22.53 -8.78 -3.08
CA GLY A 137 23.36 -8.14 -2.05
C GLY A 137 22.84 -8.32 -0.62
N PRO A 138 23.68 -8.07 0.40
CA PRO A 138 23.36 -8.37 1.80
C PRO A 138 22.15 -7.59 2.35
N TYR A 139 21.86 -6.41 1.80
CA TYR A 139 20.81 -5.53 2.31
C TYR A 139 19.40 -5.90 1.81
N ALA A 140 19.27 -6.80 0.85
CA ALA A 140 17.97 -7.30 0.37
C ALA A 140 17.36 -8.39 1.27
N TRP A 141 18.09 -8.81 2.31
CA TRP A 141 17.79 -9.97 3.17
C TRP A 141 17.37 -9.59 4.59
N GLY A 142 16.88 -8.36 4.79
CA GLY A 142 16.20 -7.96 6.02
C GLY A 142 14.88 -8.71 6.21
N TYR A 143 14.39 -8.77 7.45
CA TYR A 143 13.14 -9.44 7.79
C TYR A 143 13.11 -10.94 7.46
N CYS A 144 14.28 -11.60 7.52
CA CYS A 144 14.38 -13.04 7.29
C CYS A 144 14.07 -13.86 8.55
N PHE A 145 14.50 -13.40 9.72
CA PHE A 145 14.23 -14.03 11.01
C PHE A 145 13.10 -13.33 11.76
N ILE A 146 12.23 -14.12 12.40
CA ILE A 146 11.13 -13.63 13.26
C ILE A 146 11.37 -13.90 14.74
N THR A 147 12.35 -14.74 15.06
CA THR A 147 12.76 -15.12 16.41
C THR A 147 14.28 -15.19 16.47
N GLU A 148 14.82 -14.97 17.66
CA GLU A 148 16.23 -15.15 17.94
C GLU A 148 16.64 -16.62 17.82
N ASN A 149 17.85 -16.89 17.30
CA ASN A 149 18.38 -18.24 17.15
C ASN A 149 18.81 -18.84 18.51
N ASP A 150 19.53 -18.06 19.32
CA ASP A 150 20.09 -18.50 20.61
C ASP A 150 19.31 -17.90 21.79
N LYS A 151 17.98 -18.05 21.76
CA LYS A 151 17.05 -17.42 22.70
C LYS A 151 17.35 -17.79 24.16
N GLN A 152 17.53 -16.77 25.00
CA GLN A 152 17.52 -16.88 26.46
C GLN A 152 16.16 -16.50 27.05
N THR A 153 16.00 -16.62 28.37
CA THR A 153 14.75 -16.28 29.08
C THR A 153 14.50 -14.77 29.16
N TYR A 154 15.56 -13.94 29.08
CA TYR A 154 15.47 -12.47 29.08
C TYR A 154 14.49 -11.86 30.10
N CYS A 155 14.47 -12.38 31.33
CA CYS A 155 13.57 -11.88 32.37
C CYS A 155 14.31 -11.33 33.59
N THR A 156 14.02 -10.08 33.94
CA THR A 156 14.50 -9.39 35.14
C THR A 156 13.31 -8.88 35.96
N PRO A 157 12.99 -9.50 37.11
CA PRO A 157 11.66 -9.39 37.74
C PRO A 157 11.43 -8.14 38.59
N ILE A 158 12.27 -7.10 38.49
CA ILE A 158 12.22 -5.95 39.41
C ILE A 158 10.89 -5.18 39.25
N ASP A 159 10.57 -4.78 38.02
CA ASP A 159 9.36 -4.03 37.71
C ASP A 159 8.35 -4.86 36.90
N TRP A 160 8.79 -5.99 36.31
CA TRP A 160 8.02 -6.80 35.37
C TRP A 160 8.11 -8.30 35.71
N PRO A 161 7.05 -8.92 36.27
CA PRO A 161 7.11 -10.30 36.75
C PRO A 161 7.31 -11.32 35.62
N CYS A 162 8.15 -12.32 35.86
CA CYS A 162 8.40 -13.43 34.93
C CYS A 162 7.23 -14.41 34.93
N ALA A 163 6.54 -14.55 33.80
CA ALA A 163 5.51 -15.56 33.63
C ALA A 163 6.14 -16.97 33.55
N SER A 164 5.55 -17.94 34.24
CA SER A 164 6.02 -19.33 34.22
C SER A 164 6.02 -19.90 32.80
N GLY A 165 7.17 -20.42 32.35
CA GLY A 165 7.33 -21.01 31.02
C GLY A 165 7.43 -20.00 29.86
N LYS A 166 7.76 -18.75 30.14
CA LYS A 166 8.03 -17.70 29.14
C LYS A 166 9.50 -17.30 29.12
#